data_AF-A0A6I4UZS1-F1
#
_entry.id   AF-A0A6I4UZS1-F1
#
_cell.length_a   1.000
_cell.length_b   1.000
_cell.length_c   1.000
_cell.angle_alpha   90.00
_cell.angle_beta   90.00
_cell.angle_gamma   90.00
#
_symmetry.space_group_name_H-M   'P 1'
#
loop_
_entity.id
_entity.type
_entity.pdbx_description
1 polymer ?
#
loop_
_entity_poly.entity_id
_entity_poly.type
_entity_poly.pdbx_seq_one_letter_code
_entity_poly.pdbx_strand_id
1 'polypeptide(L)'
;MERQFSKPTAKGSWSAIIGVALSAFLLGALLVGYMTWDGTPRFDGDTLEVEPQAIASGASAPESDAEPTPTPTETQMVAAQEATQAVERVEEQQGGIEQRLAAAEQRLARLDLQSQAAAGNAARAEGLLIAFATRRSLERGAELGYLADQLRLRFSDALPNAVSTVIETSRDPITLDQLLARLEGLGPKLSDATEEPSFERFQREISSLFVIRRETTPSPQPQRRLDRARLFLESGRVERAIEEVQNLPGADNAEAWIADAKRYASAQRALDLIETSAVLEPRRLRDRTGQPIEQPSPAEDTGN
;
A
#
# COMPACT_ATOMS: atom_id res chain seq x y z
N MET A 1 -41.61 1.61 44.19
CA MET A 1 -40.31 0.94 43.94
C MET A 1 -39.68 1.63 42.72
N GLU A 2 -38.93 2.70 42.94
CA GLU A 2 -38.18 3.39 41.88
C GLU A 2 -36.69 3.17 42.14
N ARG A 3 -35.98 2.54 41.19
CA ARG A 3 -34.52 2.43 41.22
C ARG A 3 -33.96 3.49 40.28
N GLN A 4 -33.41 4.56 40.84
CA GLN A 4 -32.59 5.53 40.12
C GLN A 4 -31.21 4.90 39.85
N PHE A 5 -30.83 4.79 38.57
CA PHE A 5 -29.47 4.44 38.17
C PHE A 5 -28.65 5.74 38.08
N SER A 6 -27.67 5.89 38.99
CA SER A 6 -26.66 6.95 38.91
C SER A 6 -25.55 6.53 37.95
N LYS A 7 -25.20 7.39 36.99
CA LYS A 7 -24.04 7.22 36.10
C LYS A 7 -22.82 7.95 36.69
N PRO A 8 -21.65 7.32 36.89
CA PRO A 8 -20.44 8.04 37.17
C PRO A 8 -19.78 8.54 35.87
N THR A 9 -19.60 9.84 35.72
CA THR A 9 -18.77 10.43 34.65
C THR A 9 -17.35 10.62 35.16
N ALA A 10 -16.43 9.70 34.83
CA ALA A 10 -15.00 9.92 34.97
C ALA A 10 -14.47 10.62 33.69
N LYS A 11 -14.32 11.94 33.73
CA LYS A 11 -13.57 12.68 32.70
C LYS A 11 -12.08 12.48 32.95
N GLY A 12 -11.46 11.60 32.16
CA GLY A 12 -10.01 11.42 32.13
C GLY A 12 -9.30 12.69 31.64
N SER A 13 -8.13 12.94 32.24
CA SER A 13 -7.31 14.14 32.11
C SER A 13 -6.61 14.28 30.75
N TRP A 14 -7.39 14.53 29.70
CA TRP A 14 -6.84 14.79 28.36
C TRP A 14 -6.00 16.08 28.34
N SER A 15 -6.36 17.07 29.16
CA SER A 15 -5.61 18.30 29.34
C SER A 15 -4.21 18.08 29.96
N ALA A 16 -4.03 17.12 30.87
CA ALA A 16 -2.71 16.80 31.41
C ALA A 16 -1.82 16.08 30.39
N ILE A 17 -2.39 15.20 29.56
CA ILE A 17 -1.64 14.49 28.51
C ILE A 17 -1.14 15.49 27.47
N ILE A 18 -1.98 16.44 27.06
CA ILE A 18 -1.58 17.52 26.13
C ILE A 18 -0.51 18.41 26.75
N GLY A 19 -0.62 18.73 28.04
CA GLY A 19 0.37 19.53 28.76
C GLY A 19 1.76 18.89 28.80
N VAL A 20 1.83 17.56 29.03
CA VAL A 20 3.09 16.81 29.04
C VAL A 20 3.69 16.68 27.63
N ALA A 21 2.86 16.47 26.61
CA ALA A 21 3.33 16.39 25.23
C ALA A 21 3.92 17.73 24.76
N LEU A 22 3.28 18.85 25.10
CA LEU A 22 3.75 20.20 24.76
C LEU A 22 5.06 20.56 25.48
N SER A 23 5.19 20.20 26.76
CA SER A 23 6.42 20.47 27.50
C SER A 23 7.59 19.64 27.00
N ALA A 24 7.37 18.35 26.64
CA ALA A 24 8.40 17.52 26.02
C ALA A 24 8.84 18.07 24.65
N PHE A 25 7.90 18.55 23.83
CA PHE A 25 8.20 19.14 22.53
C PHE A 25 9.03 20.43 22.65
N LEU A 26 8.64 21.34 23.56
CA LEU A 26 9.37 22.58 23.81
C LEU A 26 10.78 22.32 24.32
N LEU A 27 10.96 21.32 25.19
CA LEU A 27 12.26 20.95 25.73
C LEU A 27 13.17 20.34 24.65
N GLY A 28 12.63 19.53 23.74
CA GLY A 28 13.35 19.02 22.57
C GLY A 28 13.80 20.12 21.61
N ALA A 29 12.91 21.09 21.31
CA ALA A 29 13.24 22.22 20.45
C ALA A 29 14.33 23.12 21.07
N LEU A 30 14.31 23.34 22.38
CA LEU A 30 15.34 24.08 23.11
C LEU A 30 16.69 23.36 23.06
N LEU A 31 16.71 22.03 23.18
CA LEU A 31 17.93 21.23 23.15
C LEU A 31 18.58 21.22 21.76
N VAL A 32 17.78 21.11 20.70
CA VAL A 32 18.26 21.20 19.30
C VAL A 32 18.75 22.62 18.98
N GLY A 33 18.03 23.65 19.45
CA GLY A 33 18.47 25.04 19.32
C GLY A 33 19.80 25.30 20.03
N TYR A 34 19.98 24.76 21.24
CA TYR A 34 21.24 24.87 21.98
C TYR A 34 22.40 24.15 21.29
N MET A 35 22.19 22.93 20.76
CA MET A 35 23.24 22.20 20.06
C MET A 35 23.65 22.82 18.72
N THR A 36 22.79 23.64 18.11
CA THR A 36 23.07 24.30 16.83
C THR A 36 23.55 25.74 16.97
N TRP A 37 23.50 26.33 18.18
CA TRP A 37 23.87 27.72 18.44
C TRP A 37 25.37 28.01 18.24
N ASP A 38 26.25 27.06 18.52
CA ASP A 38 27.72 27.25 18.40
C ASP A 38 28.27 27.03 16.97
N GLY A 39 27.40 26.90 15.96
CA GLY A 39 27.81 26.92 14.55
C GLY A 39 28.65 25.72 14.07
N THR A 40 28.93 24.74 14.93
CA THR A 40 29.63 23.50 14.55
C THR A 40 28.74 22.28 14.78
N PRO A 41 28.13 21.70 13.74
CA PRO A 41 27.56 20.36 13.85
C PRO A 41 28.73 19.38 14.03
N ARG A 42 29.07 19.08 15.28
CA ARG A 42 30.05 18.06 15.65
C ARG A 42 29.40 16.68 15.47
N PHE A 43 29.17 16.30 14.22
CA PHE A 43 29.08 14.89 13.85
C PHE A 43 30.52 14.41 13.77
N ASP A 44 30.96 13.74 14.83
CA ASP A 44 32.27 13.09 14.92
C ASP A 44 32.27 11.87 13.98
N GLY A 45 32.43 12.17 12.70
CA GLY A 45 32.73 11.23 11.63
C GLY A 45 34.15 11.51 11.18
N ASP A 46 35.09 10.89 11.88
CA ASP A 46 36.48 10.57 11.49
C ASP A 46 36.95 11.25 10.19
N THR A 47 37.22 12.55 10.26
CA THR A 47 37.95 13.25 9.20
C THR A 47 39.41 12.92 9.38
N LEU A 48 39.87 11.89 8.67
CA LEU A 48 41.28 11.63 8.46
C LEU A 48 41.87 12.86 7.77
N GLU A 49 42.58 13.66 8.54
CA GLU A 49 43.45 14.72 8.07
C GLU A 49 44.60 14.06 7.29
N VAL A 50 44.40 13.93 5.98
CA VAL A 50 45.44 13.45 5.06
C VAL A 50 46.38 14.63 4.81
N GLU A 51 47.52 14.60 5.48
CA GLU A 51 48.67 15.45 5.17
C GLU A 51 49.12 15.16 3.73
N PRO A 52 49.23 16.17 2.85
CA PRO A 52 49.56 15.95 1.45
C PRO A 52 51.07 15.68 1.32
N GLN A 53 51.46 14.41 1.16
CA GLN A 53 52.79 14.09 0.65
C GLN A 53 52.86 14.43 -0.84
N ALA A 54 53.77 15.34 -1.17
CA ALA A 54 54.07 15.77 -2.51
C ALA A 54 54.52 14.59 -3.39
N ILE A 55 53.82 14.41 -4.50
CA ILE A 55 54.19 13.49 -5.58
C ILE A 55 55.26 14.19 -6.42
N ALA A 56 56.48 13.67 -6.41
CA ALA A 56 57.48 13.97 -7.42
C ALA A 56 57.80 12.69 -8.19
N SER A 57 57.18 12.55 -9.37
CA SER A 57 57.67 11.68 -10.44
C SER A 57 58.63 12.46 -11.31
N GLY A 58 59.74 11.85 -11.74
CA GLY A 58 60.55 12.37 -12.84
C GLY A 58 62.01 11.95 -12.79
N ALA A 59 62.30 10.83 -13.44
CA ALA A 59 63.62 10.25 -13.65
C ALA A 59 64.66 11.21 -14.27
N SER A 60 65.94 11.00 -13.93
CA SER A 60 67.04 10.80 -14.90
C SER A 60 68.31 10.29 -14.19
N ALA A 61 68.95 9.33 -14.84
CA ALA A 61 70.14 8.60 -14.40
C ALA A 61 71.38 9.48 -14.20
N PRO A 62 72.41 8.94 -13.54
CA PRO A 62 73.74 8.98 -14.13
C PRO A 62 74.34 7.58 -14.31
N GLU A 63 75.29 7.59 -15.23
CA GLU A 63 75.98 6.47 -15.83
C GLU A 63 76.76 5.61 -14.83
N SER A 64 76.88 4.35 -15.24
CA SER A 64 77.76 3.34 -14.67
C SER A 64 79.22 3.69 -14.97
N ASP A 65 80.05 3.70 -13.93
CA ASP A 65 81.48 3.45 -14.07
C ASP A 65 81.94 2.45 -12.99
N ALA A 66 82.47 1.34 -13.51
CA ALA A 66 83.45 0.39 -12.99
C ALA A 66 83.52 0.04 -11.48
N GLU A 67 83.41 -1.27 -11.23
CA GLU A 67 83.81 -1.98 -10.01
C GLU A 67 85.23 -1.59 -9.52
N PRO A 68 85.49 -1.74 -8.20
CA PRO A 68 86.06 -3.02 -7.78
C PRO A 68 85.25 -3.67 -6.66
N THR A 69 85.21 -5.00 -6.74
CA THR A 69 84.73 -5.94 -5.73
C THR A 69 85.18 -5.59 -4.31
N PRO A 70 84.29 -5.62 -3.31
CA PRO A 70 84.67 -6.03 -1.97
C PRO A 70 84.03 -7.37 -1.62
N THR A 71 84.87 -8.24 -1.08
CA THR A 71 84.58 -9.34 -0.16
C THR A 71 83.28 -9.11 0.64
N PRO A 72 82.38 -10.11 0.80
CA PRO A 72 81.12 -9.93 1.51
C PRO A 72 81.43 -9.57 2.96
N THR A 73 81.20 -8.32 3.31
CA THR A 73 81.24 -7.87 4.70
C THR A 73 79.87 -8.16 5.30
N GLU A 74 79.81 -8.70 6.53
CA GLU A 74 78.59 -9.07 7.26
C GLU A 74 77.45 -8.04 7.12
N THR A 75 77.79 -6.76 7.00
CA THR A 75 76.88 -5.62 6.80
C THR A 75 75.98 -5.73 5.55
N GLN A 76 76.45 -6.30 4.42
CA GLN A 76 75.62 -6.43 3.20
C GLN A 76 74.62 -7.59 3.26
N MET A 77 74.97 -8.67 3.97
CA MET A 77 74.05 -9.79 4.20
C MET A 77 72.93 -9.39 5.17
N VAL A 78 73.22 -8.55 6.17
CA VAL A 78 72.22 -7.99 7.09
C VAL A 78 71.26 -7.05 6.35
N ALA A 79 71.77 -6.18 5.47
CA ALA A 79 70.91 -5.29 4.67
C ALA A 79 70.01 -6.04 3.67
N ALA A 80 70.50 -7.14 3.07
CA ALA A 80 69.68 -8.00 2.21
C ALA A 80 68.61 -8.76 3.00
N GLN A 81 68.91 -9.21 4.22
CA GLN A 81 67.95 -9.84 5.12
C GLN A 81 66.86 -8.88 5.60
N GLU A 82 67.21 -7.64 5.94
CA GLU A 82 66.25 -6.59 6.30
C GLU A 82 65.32 -6.24 5.13
N ALA A 83 65.85 -6.21 3.89
CA ALA A 83 65.04 -5.99 2.69
C ALA A 83 64.04 -7.12 2.46
N THR A 84 64.44 -8.39 2.63
CA THR A 84 63.50 -9.52 2.53
C THR A 84 62.43 -9.51 3.62
N GLN A 85 62.78 -9.16 4.86
CA GLN A 85 61.82 -9.01 5.96
C GLN A 85 60.88 -7.79 5.77
N ALA A 86 61.33 -6.76 5.06
CA ALA A 86 60.48 -5.63 4.69
C ALA A 86 59.46 -6.03 3.61
N VAL A 87 59.88 -6.82 2.61
CA VAL A 87 58.98 -7.36 1.58
C VAL A 87 57.95 -8.32 2.18
N GLU A 88 58.37 -9.25 3.05
CA GLU A 88 57.49 -10.19 3.75
C GLU A 88 56.43 -9.47 4.61
N ARG A 89 56.82 -8.41 5.33
CA ARG A 89 55.88 -7.56 6.08
C ARG A 89 54.89 -6.82 5.18
N VAL A 90 55.31 -6.41 3.98
CA VAL A 90 54.43 -5.75 3.00
C VAL A 90 53.46 -6.76 2.39
N GLU A 91 53.90 -7.99 2.10
CA GLU A 91 53.04 -9.09 1.61
C GLU A 91 51.98 -9.49 2.65
N GLU A 92 52.34 -9.61 3.94
CA GLU A 92 51.39 -9.85 5.03
C GLU A 92 50.34 -8.72 5.16
N GLN A 93 50.77 -7.46 5.01
CA GLN A 93 49.86 -6.31 5.03
C GLN A 93 48.94 -6.28 3.81
N GLN A 94 49.44 -6.62 2.62
CA GLN A 94 48.64 -6.71 1.40
C GLN A 94 47.58 -7.82 1.49
N GLY A 95 47.95 -9.01 1.97
CA GLY A 95 46.98 -10.10 2.21
C GLY A 95 45.90 -9.72 3.24
N GLY A 96 46.26 -8.91 4.26
CA GLY A 96 45.31 -8.35 5.22
C GLY A 96 44.34 -7.32 4.61
N ILE A 97 44.77 -6.55 3.61
CA ILE A 97 43.93 -5.60 2.87
C ILE A 97 42.97 -6.33 1.94
N GLU A 98 43.44 -7.34 1.21
CA GLU A 98 42.61 -8.18 0.33
C GLU A 98 41.49 -8.88 1.11
N GLN A 99 41.80 -9.42 2.30
CA GLN A 99 40.79 -10.04 3.16
C GLN A 99 39.74 -9.04 3.66
N ARG A 100 40.15 -7.81 3.97
CA ARG A 100 39.23 -6.74 4.37
C ARG A 100 38.37 -6.26 3.20
N LEU A 101 38.94 -6.18 1.99
CA LEU A 101 38.21 -5.82 0.78
C LEU A 101 37.15 -6.88 0.46
N ALA A 102 37.51 -8.17 0.44
CA ALA A 102 36.56 -9.27 0.26
C ALA A 102 35.45 -9.26 1.32
N ALA A 103 35.80 -9.01 2.59
CA ALA A 103 34.82 -8.88 3.67
C ALA A 103 33.91 -7.65 3.51
N ALA A 104 34.43 -6.54 2.99
CA ALA A 104 33.65 -5.32 2.72
C ALA A 104 32.69 -5.54 1.54
N GLU A 105 33.14 -6.17 0.46
CA GLU A 105 32.32 -6.55 -0.69
C GLU A 105 31.17 -7.49 -0.27
N GLN A 106 31.46 -8.50 0.55
CA GLN A 106 30.42 -9.39 1.09
C GLN A 106 29.41 -8.65 1.98
N ARG A 107 29.85 -7.68 2.78
CA ARG A 107 28.95 -6.83 3.59
C ARG A 107 28.09 -5.93 2.71
N LEU A 108 28.64 -5.35 1.66
CA LEU A 108 27.90 -4.53 0.70
C LEU A 108 26.83 -5.36 -0.02
N ALA A 109 27.16 -6.57 -0.48
CA ALA A 109 26.19 -7.48 -1.09
C ALA A 109 25.03 -7.82 -0.12
N ARG A 110 25.34 -8.06 1.16
CA ARG A 110 24.31 -8.29 2.19
C ARG A 110 23.46 -7.04 2.45
N LEU A 111 24.07 -5.87 2.50
CA LEU A 111 23.36 -4.61 2.71
C LEU A 111 22.44 -4.28 1.53
N ASP A 112 22.88 -4.56 0.31
CA ASP A 112 22.07 -4.39 -0.89
C ASP A 112 20.82 -5.29 -0.87
N LEU A 113 21.00 -6.59 -0.57
CA LEU A 113 19.87 -7.52 -0.40
C LEU A 113 18.90 -7.08 0.72
N GLN A 114 19.43 -6.59 1.85
CA GLN A 114 18.60 -6.06 2.94
C GLN A 114 17.85 -4.80 2.54
N SER A 115 18.49 -3.91 1.77
CA SER A 115 17.88 -2.69 1.24
C SER A 115 16.73 -3.01 0.28
N GLN A 116 16.94 -3.93 -0.66
CA GLN A 116 15.89 -4.40 -1.59
C GLN A 116 14.72 -5.06 -0.86
N ALA A 117 15.01 -5.89 0.14
CA ALA A 117 13.97 -6.49 0.98
C ALA A 117 13.16 -5.42 1.74
N ALA A 118 13.83 -4.43 2.33
CA ALA A 118 13.19 -3.31 3.02
C ALA A 118 12.34 -2.47 2.06
N ALA A 119 12.85 -2.15 0.86
CA ALA A 119 12.15 -1.38 -0.16
C ALA A 119 10.86 -2.08 -0.60
N GLY A 120 10.91 -3.39 -0.91
CA GLY A 120 9.69 -4.10 -1.31
C GLY A 120 8.70 -4.34 -0.16
N ASN A 121 9.16 -4.45 1.09
CA ASN A 121 8.27 -4.46 2.26
C ASN A 121 7.54 -3.11 2.43
N ALA A 122 8.27 -2.00 2.28
CA ALA A 122 7.68 -0.66 2.31
C ALA A 122 6.67 -0.49 1.18
N ALA A 123 7.00 -0.92 -0.04
CA ALA A 123 6.10 -0.83 -1.18
C ALA A 123 4.82 -1.66 -0.99
N ARG A 124 4.92 -2.86 -0.39
CA ARG A 124 3.75 -3.68 -0.01
C ARG A 124 2.86 -2.92 0.99
N ALA A 125 3.46 -2.35 2.05
CA ALA A 125 2.72 -1.61 3.06
C ALA A 125 2.02 -0.38 2.48
N GLU A 126 2.71 0.39 1.63
CA GLU A 126 2.14 1.54 0.92
C GLU A 126 0.99 1.13 -0.01
N GLY A 127 1.15 0.03 -0.75
CA GLY A 127 0.10 -0.52 -1.61
C GLY A 127 -1.17 -0.86 -0.82
N LEU A 128 -1.01 -1.52 0.34
CA LEU A 128 -2.13 -1.83 1.24
C LEU A 128 -2.79 -0.57 1.81
N LEU A 129 -2.00 0.43 2.21
CA LEU A 129 -2.55 1.69 2.72
C LEU A 129 -3.36 2.43 1.65
N ILE A 130 -2.89 2.45 0.41
CA ILE A 130 -3.60 3.09 -0.71
C ILE A 130 -4.88 2.33 -1.04
N ALA A 131 -4.83 0.99 -1.10
CA ALA A 131 -6.01 0.17 -1.33
C ALA A 131 -7.07 0.38 -0.23
N PHE A 132 -6.66 0.34 1.05
CA PHE A 132 -7.55 0.58 2.18
C PHE A 132 -8.14 2.00 2.17
N ALA A 133 -7.31 3.03 1.94
CA ALA A 133 -7.77 4.40 1.85
C ALA A 133 -8.78 4.60 0.70
N THR A 134 -8.55 3.93 -0.42
CA THR A 134 -9.45 3.93 -1.58
C THR A 134 -10.80 3.31 -1.23
N ARG A 135 -10.83 2.10 -0.66
CA ARG A 135 -12.07 1.46 -0.21
C ARG A 135 -12.83 2.37 0.76
N ARG A 136 -12.12 2.90 1.77
CA ARG A 136 -12.71 3.79 2.78
C ARG A 136 -13.25 5.10 2.19
N SER A 137 -12.67 5.62 1.11
CA SER A 137 -13.18 6.80 0.40
C SER A 137 -14.49 6.48 -0.31
N LEU A 138 -14.52 5.39 -1.09
CA LEU A 138 -15.71 4.97 -1.83
C LEU A 138 -16.87 4.59 -0.93
N GLU A 139 -16.61 3.88 0.18
CA GLU A 139 -17.65 3.56 1.18
C GLU A 139 -18.29 4.80 1.79
N ARG A 140 -17.55 5.91 1.90
CA ARG A 140 -18.07 7.20 2.38
C ARG A 140 -18.78 8.00 1.30
N GLY A 141 -18.78 7.54 0.05
CA GLY A 141 -19.29 8.33 -1.07
C GLY A 141 -18.38 9.51 -1.42
N ALA A 142 -17.08 9.43 -1.14
CA ALA A 142 -16.12 10.50 -1.44
C ALA A 142 -15.29 10.18 -2.68
N GLU A 143 -15.10 11.18 -3.54
CA GLU A 143 -14.16 11.11 -4.66
C GLU A 143 -12.73 10.84 -4.18
N LEU A 144 -11.92 10.19 -5.01
CA LEU A 144 -10.58 9.74 -4.62
C LEU A 144 -9.54 10.87 -4.51
N GLY A 145 -9.70 11.96 -5.25
CA GLY A 145 -8.70 13.03 -5.33
C GLY A 145 -7.31 12.47 -5.66
N TYR A 146 -6.32 12.79 -4.83
CA TYR A 146 -4.93 12.31 -4.98
C TYR A 146 -4.79 10.78 -4.98
N LEU A 147 -5.70 10.04 -4.32
CA LEU A 147 -5.66 8.57 -4.34
C LEU A 147 -5.82 8.01 -5.76
N ALA A 148 -6.52 8.72 -6.66
CA ALA A 148 -6.66 8.29 -8.04
C ALA A 148 -5.30 8.27 -8.76
N ASP A 149 -4.45 9.26 -8.51
CA ASP A 149 -3.11 9.31 -9.10
C ASP A 149 -2.18 8.27 -8.48
N GLN A 150 -2.31 8.02 -7.17
CA GLN A 150 -1.58 6.96 -6.49
C GLN A 150 -1.96 5.56 -7.00
N LEU A 151 -3.25 5.32 -7.26
CA LEU A 151 -3.69 4.07 -7.88
C LEU A 151 -3.12 3.89 -9.28
N ARG A 152 -3.14 4.96 -10.09
CA ARG A 152 -2.56 4.90 -11.44
C ARG A 152 -1.07 4.61 -11.40
N LEU A 153 -0.34 5.36 -10.58
CA LEU A 153 1.10 5.22 -10.48
C LEU A 153 1.53 3.81 -10.09
N ARG A 154 0.77 3.14 -9.22
CA ARG A 154 1.21 1.88 -8.58
C ARG A 154 0.58 0.63 -9.15
N PHE A 155 -0.67 0.70 -9.56
CA PHE A 155 -1.48 -0.45 -9.93
C PHE A 155 -1.87 -0.47 -11.41
N SER A 156 -1.67 0.60 -12.19
CA SER A 156 -2.12 0.61 -13.60
C SER A 156 -1.42 -0.41 -14.50
N ASP A 157 -0.16 -0.75 -14.23
CA ASP A 157 0.55 -1.73 -15.03
C ASP A 157 0.05 -3.16 -14.77
N ALA A 158 -0.20 -3.48 -13.50
CA ALA A 158 -0.68 -4.80 -13.09
C ALA A 158 -2.19 -4.97 -13.34
N LEU A 159 -2.98 -3.92 -13.06
CA LEU A 159 -4.44 -3.98 -12.93
C LEU A 159 -5.14 -2.80 -13.64
N PRO A 160 -4.89 -2.55 -14.93
CA PRO A 160 -5.39 -1.36 -15.62
C PRO A 160 -6.92 -1.24 -15.57
N ASN A 161 -7.62 -2.36 -15.76
CA ASN A 161 -9.08 -2.40 -15.77
C ASN A 161 -9.70 -2.13 -14.39
N ALA A 162 -9.10 -2.69 -13.33
CA ALA A 162 -9.59 -2.50 -11.97
C ALA A 162 -9.39 -1.04 -11.52
N VAL A 163 -8.20 -0.48 -11.78
CA VAL A 163 -7.90 0.93 -11.50
C VAL A 163 -8.85 1.85 -12.26
N SER A 164 -9.10 1.60 -13.55
CA SER A 164 -10.05 2.40 -14.34
C SER A 164 -11.45 2.35 -13.75
N THR A 165 -11.95 1.16 -13.41
CA THR A 165 -13.29 0.96 -12.85
C THR A 165 -13.47 1.73 -11.53
N VAL A 166 -12.48 1.66 -10.64
CA VAL A 166 -12.48 2.35 -9.35
C VAL A 166 -12.45 3.87 -9.52
N ILE A 167 -11.59 4.37 -10.41
CA ILE A 167 -11.48 5.81 -10.68
C ILE A 167 -12.75 6.36 -11.32
N GLU A 168 -13.31 5.64 -12.29
CA GLU A 168 -14.56 6.03 -12.95
C GLU A 168 -15.71 6.08 -11.94
N THR A 169 -15.87 5.01 -11.14
CA THR A 169 -16.91 4.95 -10.10
C THR A 169 -16.72 6.04 -9.04
N SER A 170 -15.47 6.43 -8.75
CA SER A 170 -15.22 7.47 -7.75
C SER A 170 -15.74 8.86 -8.11
N ARG A 171 -15.99 9.14 -9.40
CA ARG A 171 -16.53 10.43 -9.85
C ARG A 171 -18.02 10.59 -9.53
N ASP A 172 -18.74 9.48 -9.41
CA ASP A 172 -20.14 9.44 -9.01
C ASP A 172 -20.34 8.25 -8.07
N PRO A 173 -19.89 8.38 -6.81
CA PRO A 173 -19.80 7.26 -5.90
C PRO A 173 -21.18 6.90 -5.34
N ILE A 174 -21.58 5.65 -5.55
CA ILE A 174 -22.77 5.07 -4.95
C ILE A 174 -22.38 4.34 -3.67
N THR A 175 -23.10 4.59 -2.58
CA THR A 175 -22.93 3.84 -1.33
C THR A 175 -24.00 2.76 -1.16
N LEU A 176 -23.71 1.77 -0.32
CA LEU A 176 -24.67 0.70 0.00
C LEU A 176 -25.96 1.27 0.61
N ASP A 177 -25.84 2.25 1.51
CA ASP A 177 -26.98 2.91 2.13
C ASP A 177 -27.86 3.64 1.09
N GLN A 178 -27.25 4.25 0.08
CA GLN A 178 -28.00 4.87 -1.02
C GLN A 178 -28.75 3.82 -1.85
N LEU A 179 -28.13 2.68 -2.15
CA LEU A 179 -28.81 1.58 -2.86
C LEU A 179 -29.99 1.05 -2.06
N LEU A 180 -29.83 0.91 -0.75
CA LEU A 180 -30.88 0.42 0.14
C LEU A 180 -32.05 1.42 0.24
N ALA A 181 -31.76 2.70 0.46
CA ALA A 181 -32.78 3.75 0.50
C ALA A 181 -33.53 3.89 -0.84
N ARG A 182 -32.82 3.81 -1.97
CA ARG A 182 -33.44 3.83 -3.30
C ARG A 182 -34.31 2.60 -3.54
N LEU A 183 -33.87 1.41 -3.12
CA LEU A 183 -34.68 0.18 -3.23
C LEU A 183 -35.96 0.29 -2.39
N GLU A 184 -35.88 0.84 -1.19
CA GLU A 184 -37.05 1.05 -0.32
C GLU A 184 -38.06 2.02 -0.96
N GLY A 185 -37.58 3.13 -1.54
CA GLY A 185 -38.42 4.09 -2.27
C GLY A 185 -39.08 3.49 -3.53
N LEU A 186 -38.43 2.50 -4.16
CA LEU A 186 -38.99 1.77 -5.30
C LEU A 186 -39.99 0.67 -4.88
N GLY A 187 -40.07 0.34 -3.59
CA GLY A 187 -40.86 -0.76 -3.03
C GLY A 187 -42.25 -0.94 -3.67
N PRO A 188 -43.14 0.06 -3.57
CA PRO A 188 -44.49 -0.04 -4.12
C PRO A 188 -44.54 -0.26 -5.64
N LYS A 189 -43.64 0.40 -6.39
CA LYS A 189 -43.58 0.28 -7.86
C LYS A 189 -43.05 -1.06 -8.33
N LEU A 190 -42.29 -1.75 -7.49
CA LEU A 190 -41.73 -3.07 -7.77
C LEU A 190 -42.69 -4.20 -7.40
N SER A 191 -43.53 -3.99 -6.39
CA SER A 191 -44.56 -4.96 -5.99
C SER A 191 -45.75 -4.98 -6.95
N ASP A 192 -46.08 -3.84 -7.53
CA ASP A 192 -47.15 -3.73 -8.51
C ASP A 192 -46.62 -4.19 -9.87
N ALA A 193 -47.24 -5.23 -10.43
CA ALA A 193 -47.12 -5.46 -11.85
C ALA A 193 -47.64 -4.19 -12.52
N THR A 194 -46.87 -3.61 -13.45
CA THR A 194 -47.43 -2.63 -14.37
C THR A 194 -48.41 -3.40 -15.25
N GLU A 195 -49.62 -3.59 -14.74
CA GLU A 195 -50.70 -4.25 -15.45
C GLU A 195 -51.21 -3.22 -16.45
N GLU A 196 -50.67 -3.27 -17.67
CA GLU A 196 -51.36 -2.64 -18.79
C GLU A 196 -52.82 -3.12 -18.78
N PRO A 197 -53.81 -2.21 -18.82
CA PRO A 197 -55.21 -2.59 -18.85
C PRO A 197 -55.51 -3.28 -20.18
N SER A 198 -55.40 -4.61 -20.19
CA SER A 198 -55.75 -5.43 -21.36
C SER A 198 -57.27 -5.56 -21.47
N PHE A 199 -57.79 -5.43 -22.70
CA PHE A 199 -59.21 -5.60 -23.03
C PHE A 199 -59.80 -6.93 -22.52
N GLU A 200 -58.96 -7.95 -22.37
CA GLU A 200 -59.34 -9.25 -21.80
C GLU A 200 -59.66 -9.21 -20.31
N ARG A 201 -59.02 -8.33 -19.53
CA ARG A 201 -59.37 -8.14 -18.11
C ARG A 201 -60.72 -7.44 -17.97
N PHE A 202 -60.97 -6.42 -18.81
CA PHE A 202 -62.26 -5.74 -18.85
C PHE A 202 -63.42 -6.71 -19.16
N GLN A 203 -63.21 -7.62 -20.13
CA GLN A 203 -64.21 -8.65 -20.46
C GLN A 203 -64.42 -9.66 -19.30
N ARG A 204 -63.36 -10.02 -18.58
CA ARG A 204 -63.45 -10.87 -17.37
C ARG A 204 -64.15 -10.18 -16.20
N GLU A 205 -63.92 -8.89 -16.00
CA GLU A 205 -64.56 -8.11 -14.92
C GLU A 205 -66.07 -8.01 -15.10
N ILE A 206 -66.55 -7.77 -16.33
CA ILE A 206 -67.99 -7.77 -16.65
C ILE A 206 -68.62 -9.15 -16.37
N SER A 207 -67.90 -10.25 -16.62
CA SER A 207 -68.38 -11.60 -16.30
C SER A 207 -68.40 -11.94 -14.80
N SER A 208 -67.73 -11.12 -13.97
CA SER A 208 -67.57 -11.33 -12.53
C SER A 208 -68.45 -10.43 -11.65
N LEU A 209 -69.39 -9.69 -12.26
CA LEU A 209 -70.25 -8.68 -11.62
C LEU A 209 -71.19 -9.23 -10.51
N PHE A 210 -71.10 -10.52 -10.18
CA PHE A 210 -71.69 -11.14 -9.00
C PHE A 210 -70.68 -12.02 -8.25
N VAL A 211 -69.64 -11.43 -7.68
CA VAL A 211 -68.83 -12.09 -6.64
C VAL A 211 -68.53 -11.10 -5.51
N ILE A 212 -69.21 -11.27 -4.36
CA ILE A 212 -68.77 -10.68 -3.10
C ILE A 212 -67.46 -11.39 -2.71
N ARG A 213 -66.32 -10.74 -2.95
CA ARG A 213 -65.02 -11.21 -2.46
C ARG A 213 -64.48 -10.26 -1.41
N ARG A 214 -64.25 -10.82 -0.23
CA ARG A 214 -63.53 -10.19 0.87
C ARG A 214 -62.06 -10.60 0.72
N GLU A 215 -61.17 -9.66 1.04
CA GLU A 215 -59.69 -9.73 1.05
C GLU A 215 -58.94 -9.41 -0.26
N THR A 216 -58.69 -8.11 -0.45
CA THR A 216 -57.73 -7.51 -1.38
C THR A 216 -56.31 -7.49 -0.77
N THR A 217 -55.79 -8.63 -0.35
CA THR A 217 -54.39 -8.73 0.08
C THR A 217 -53.54 -9.10 -1.15
N PRO A 218 -52.61 -8.24 -1.61
CA PRO A 218 -51.69 -8.61 -2.68
C PRO A 218 -50.99 -9.94 -2.38
N SER A 219 -50.65 -10.72 -3.40
CA SER A 219 -49.87 -11.95 -3.22
C SER A 219 -48.63 -11.64 -2.37
N PRO A 220 -48.31 -12.44 -1.33
CA PRO A 220 -47.14 -12.16 -0.48
C PRO A 220 -45.81 -12.41 -1.22
N GLN A 221 -45.83 -12.94 -2.44
CA GLN A 221 -44.60 -13.33 -3.15
C GLN A 221 -43.72 -12.14 -3.58
N PRO A 222 -44.22 -11.07 -4.22
CA PRO A 222 -43.39 -9.91 -4.58
C PRO A 222 -42.83 -9.20 -3.36
N GLN A 223 -43.64 -9.00 -2.31
CA GLN A 223 -43.17 -8.39 -1.06
C GLN A 223 -42.04 -9.21 -0.42
N ARG A 224 -42.20 -10.54 -0.34
CA ARG A 224 -41.15 -11.43 0.20
C ARG A 224 -39.87 -11.42 -0.66
N ARG A 225 -39.97 -11.27 -1.98
CA ARG A 225 -38.79 -11.13 -2.86
C ARG A 225 -38.04 -9.84 -2.58
N LEU A 226 -38.79 -8.76 -2.40
CA LEU A 226 -38.22 -7.45 -2.09
C LEU A 226 -37.55 -7.45 -0.71
N ASP A 227 -38.16 -8.10 0.28
CA ASP A 227 -37.53 -8.30 1.61
C ASP A 227 -36.23 -9.10 1.50
N ARG A 228 -36.18 -10.16 0.67
CA ARG A 228 -34.92 -10.90 0.41
C ARG A 228 -33.87 -10.04 -0.29
N ALA A 229 -34.27 -9.21 -1.25
CA ALA A 229 -33.36 -8.29 -1.92
C ALA A 229 -32.70 -7.33 -0.91
N ARG A 230 -33.47 -6.79 0.05
CA ARG A 230 -32.93 -5.96 1.14
C ARG A 230 -31.92 -6.71 2.00
N LEU A 231 -32.27 -7.92 2.45
CA LEU A 231 -31.35 -8.76 3.24
C LEU A 231 -30.06 -9.08 2.47
N PHE A 232 -30.14 -9.27 1.15
CA PHE A 232 -28.97 -9.44 0.30
C PHE A 232 -28.10 -8.19 0.24
N LEU A 233 -28.67 -7.00 0.09
CA LEU A 233 -27.92 -5.75 0.13
C LEU A 233 -27.26 -5.52 1.50
N GLU A 234 -28.00 -5.68 2.59
CA GLU A 234 -27.49 -5.48 3.97
C GLU A 234 -26.30 -6.38 4.28
N SER A 235 -26.25 -7.56 3.67
CA SER A 235 -25.15 -8.51 3.81
C SER A 235 -24.06 -8.37 2.72
N GLY A 236 -24.11 -7.32 1.90
CA GLY A 236 -23.14 -7.03 0.84
C GLY A 236 -23.26 -7.92 -0.40
N ARG A 237 -24.26 -8.79 -0.49
CA ARG A 237 -24.50 -9.69 -1.63
C ARG A 237 -25.31 -8.99 -2.73
N VAL A 238 -24.71 -7.96 -3.32
CA VAL A 238 -25.38 -7.04 -4.25
C VAL A 238 -25.89 -7.74 -5.51
N GLU A 239 -25.13 -8.69 -6.06
CA GLU A 239 -25.52 -9.46 -7.24
C GLU A 239 -26.79 -10.29 -6.99
N ARG A 240 -26.92 -10.89 -5.81
CA ARG A 240 -28.13 -11.63 -5.43
C ARG A 240 -29.33 -10.71 -5.22
N ALA A 241 -29.10 -9.51 -4.70
CA ALA A 241 -30.17 -8.51 -4.60
C ALA A 241 -30.66 -8.08 -5.98
N ILE A 242 -29.75 -7.87 -6.93
CA ILE A 242 -30.06 -7.54 -8.32
C ILE A 242 -30.92 -8.65 -8.96
N GLU A 243 -30.57 -9.92 -8.76
CA GLU A 243 -31.36 -11.06 -9.25
C GLU A 243 -32.79 -11.06 -8.68
N GLU A 244 -32.96 -10.81 -7.37
CA GLU A 244 -34.31 -10.77 -6.77
C GLU A 244 -35.14 -9.62 -7.32
N VAL A 245 -34.55 -8.44 -7.54
CA VAL A 245 -35.25 -7.28 -8.10
C VAL A 245 -35.62 -7.48 -9.57
N GLN A 246 -34.76 -8.10 -10.37
CA GLN A 246 -35.08 -8.44 -11.77
C GLN A 246 -36.25 -9.45 -11.89
N ASN A 247 -36.48 -10.25 -10.85
CA ASN A 247 -37.59 -11.21 -10.79
C ASN A 247 -38.89 -10.62 -10.21
N LEU A 248 -38.91 -9.30 -9.91
CA LEU A 248 -40.12 -8.61 -9.48
C LEU A 248 -40.99 -8.21 -10.68
N PRO A 249 -42.32 -8.17 -10.52
CA PRO A 249 -43.22 -7.87 -11.63
C PRO A 249 -43.08 -6.42 -12.14
N GLY A 250 -42.59 -5.48 -11.31
CA GLY A 250 -42.31 -4.10 -11.70
C GLY A 250 -40.83 -3.83 -11.99
N ALA A 251 -40.02 -4.83 -12.37
CA ALA A 251 -38.57 -4.71 -12.54
C ALA A 251 -38.13 -3.58 -13.48
N ASP A 252 -38.92 -3.26 -14.50
CA ASP A 252 -38.67 -2.17 -15.45
C ASP A 252 -38.58 -0.79 -14.75
N ASN A 253 -39.31 -0.61 -13.65
CA ASN A 253 -39.24 0.61 -12.84
C ASN A 253 -37.91 0.76 -12.07
N ALA A 254 -37.09 -0.29 -12.02
CA ALA A 254 -35.81 -0.33 -11.30
C ALA A 254 -34.58 -0.36 -12.21
N GLU A 255 -34.69 -0.12 -13.52
CA GLU A 255 -33.54 -0.14 -14.44
C GLU A 255 -32.36 0.71 -13.96
N ALA A 256 -32.61 1.96 -13.56
CA ALA A 256 -31.58 2.86 -13.04
C ALA A 256 -30.94 2.32 -11.76
N TRP A 257 -31.74 1.78 -10.84
CA TRP A 257 -31.26 1.17 -9.61
C TRP A 257 -30.42 -0.08 -9.89
N ILE A 258 -30.81 -0.92 -10.85
CA ILE A 258 -30.06 -2.10 -11.27
C ILE A 258 -28.71 -1.68 -11.88
N ALA A 259 -28.68 -0.63 -12.70
CA ALA A 259 -27.44 -0.11 -13.27
C ALA A 259 -26.48 0.41 -12.18
N ASP A 260 -27.00 1.15 -11.21
CA ASP A 260 -26.24 1.61 -10.05
C ASP A 260 -25.70 0.46 -9.20
N ALA A 261 -26.53 -0.54 -8.90
CA ALA A 261 -26.12 -1.71 -8.15
C ALA A 261 -25.02 -2.52 -8.88
N LYS A 262 -25.10 -2.65 -10.21
CA LYS A 262 -24.05 -3.26 -11.04
C LYS A 262 -22.75 -2.44 -11.01
N ARG A 263 -22.84 -1.11 -11.08
CA ARG A 263 -21.68 -0.21 -10.97
C ARG A 263 -20.99 -0.40 -9.62
N TYR A 264 -21.75 -0.36 -8.52
CA TYR A 264 -21.25 -0.62 -7.18
C TYR A 264 -20.57 -1.99 -7.06
N ALA A 265 -21.22 -3.06 -7.52
CA ALA A 265 -20.68 -4.42 -7.49
C ALA A 265 -19.38 -4.56 -8.29
N SER A 266 -19.28 -3.90 -9.45
CA SER A 266 -18.05 -3.88 -10.24
C SER A 266 -16.90 -3.16 -9.53
N ALA A 267 -17.18 -2.06 -8.83
CA ALA A 267 -16.20 -1.34 -8.03
C ALA A 267 -15.71 -2.18 -6.85
N GLN A 268 -16.59 -2.90 -6.15
CA GLN A 268 -16.20 -3.81 -5.06
C GLN A 268 -15.26 -4.91 -5.56
N ARG A 269 -15.60 -5.58 -6.65
CA ARG A 269 -14.71 -6.59 -7.27
C ARG A 269 -13.36 -6.02 -7.68
N ALA A 270 -13.35 -4.80 -8.21
CA ALA A 270 -12.11 -4.13 -8.58
C ALA A 270 -11.25 -3.79 -7.36
N LEU A 271 -11.86 -3.33 -6.27
CA LEU A 271 -11.19 -3.08 -4.99
C LEU A 271 -10.60 -4.37 -4.40
N ASP A 272 -11.36 -5.46 -4.37
CA ASP A 272 -10.91 -6.75 -3.85
C ASP A 272 -9.69 -7.27 -4.63
N LEU A 273 -9.69 -7.06 -5.95
CA LEU A 273 -8.60 -7.43 -6.82
C LEU A 273 -7.35 -6.56 -6.57
N ILE A 274 -7.51 -5.24 -6.37
CA ILE A 274 -6.42 -4.33 -5.99
C ILE A 274 -5.80 -4.75 -4.64
N GLU A 275 -6.64 -5.03 -3.64
CA GLU A 275 -6.19 -5.46 -2.31
C GLU A 275 -5.48 -6.81 -2.35
N THR A 276 -6.04 -7.77 -3.07
CA THR A 276 -5.44 -9.09 -3.23
C THR A 276 -4.08 -8.98 -3.91
N SER A 277 -3.97 -8.15 -4.94
CA SER A 277 -2.70 -7.94 -5.64
C SER A 277 -1.67 -7.22 -4.77
N ALA A 278 -2.11 -6.28 -3.92
CA ALA A 278 -1.24 -5.63 -2.94
C ALA A 278 -0.63 -6.62 -1.93
N VAL A 279 -1.35 -7.70 -1.59
CA VAL A 279 -0.83 -8.77 -0.71
C VAL A 279 0.03 -9.78 -1.48
N LEU A 280 -0.49 -10.33 -2.58
CA LEU A 280 0.05 -11.54 -3.22
C LEU A 280 1.11 -11.26 -4.28
N GLU A 281 1.02 -10.14 -5.00
CA GLU A 281 1.93 -9.84 -6.12
C GLU A 281 2.59 -8.45 -6.04
N PRO A 282 3.30 -8.09 -4.95
CA PRO A 282 3.94 -6.78 -4.85
C PRO A 282 4.93 -6.49 -5.98
N ARG A 283 5.57 -7.52 -6.55
CA ARG A 283 6.58 -7.38 -7.62
C ARG A 283 6.03 -6.78 -8.92
N ARG A 284 4.73 -6.92 -9.19
CA ARG A 284 4.09 -6.33 -10.38
C ARG A 284 3.65 -4.89 -10.15
N LEU A 285 3.76 -4.40 -8.92
CA LEU A 285 3.40 -3.04 -8.54
C LEU A 285 4.62 -2.13 -8.65
N ARG A 286 4.35 -0.82 -8.68
CA ARG A 286 5.38 0.21 -8.64
C ARG A 286 5.53 0.81 -7.25
N ASP A 287 6.72 1.29 -6.95
CA ASP A 287 7.03 2.01 -5.72
C ASP A 287 6.48 3.46 -5.75
N ARG A 288 6.75 4.24 -4.69
CA ARG A 288 6.31 5.64 -4.58
C ARG A 288 6.85 6.57 -5.67
N THR A 289 7.94 6.19 -6.33
CA THR A 289 8.58 6.96 -7.42
C THR A 289 8.19 6.44 -8.80
N GLY A 290 7.38 5.38 -8.88
CA GLY A 290 6.95 4.76 -10.12
C GLY A 290 7.94 3.73 -10.67
N GLN A 291 8.94 3.31 -9.90
CA GLN A 291 9.88 2.27 -10.32
C GLN A 291 9.32 0.87 -10.05
N PRO A 292 9.63 -0.13 -10.89
CA PRO A 292 9.23 -1.51 -10.64
C PRO A 292 9.89 -2.06 -9.37
N ILE A 293 9.16 -2.89 -8.63
CA ILE A 293 9.67 -3.50 -7.39
C ILE A 293 10.46 -4.77 -7.73
N GLU A 294 11.77 -4.63 -7.81
CA GLU A 294 12.70 -5.76 -7.92
C GLU A 294 12.95 -6.35 -6.53
N GLN A 295 12.37 -7.53 -6.25
CA GLN A 295 12.76 -8.36 -5.11
C GLN A 295 13.36 -9.66 -5.62
N PRO A 296 14.62 -10.01 -5.25
CA PRO A 296 15.18 -11.32 -5.52
C PRO A 296 14.35 -12.38 -4.79
N SER A 297 14.03 -13.47 -5.47
CA SER A 297 13.21 -14.55 -4.92
C SER A 297 13.99 -15.28 -3.81
N PRO A 298 13.39 -15.60 -2.65
CA PRO A 298 14.04 -16.43 -1.64
C PRO A 298 14.37 -17.85 -2.12
N ALA A 299 13.88 -18.24 -3.31
CA ALA A 299 13.96 -19.58 -3.85
C ALA A 299 15.12 -19.79 -4.85
N GLU A 300 15.99 -18.81 -5.08
CA GLU A 300 17.17 -18.98 -5.96
C GLU A 300 18.46 -19.35 -5.20
N ASP A 301 18.44 -19.42 -3.87
CA ASP A 301 19.60 -19.83 -3.05
C ASP A 301 19.57 -21.33 -2.69
N THR A 302 19.19 -22.19 -3.65
CA THR A 302 19.42 -23.63 -3.55
C THR A 302 20.13 -24.14 -4.79
N GLY A 303 21.47 -24.13 -4.73
CA GLY A 303 22.30 -25.04 -5.54
C GLY A 303 23.29 -24.36 -6.48
N ASN A 304 24.48 -24.06 -5.97
CA ASN A 304 25.74 -24.64 -6.45
C ASN A 304 26.85 -24.47 -5.41
#